data_AF-A0A968PSZ5-F1
#
_entry.id   AF-A0A968PSZ5-F1
#
_cell.length_a   1.000
_cell.length_b   1.000
_cell.length_c   1.000
_cell.angle_alpha   90.00
_cell.angle_beta   90.00
_cell.angle_gamma   90.00
#
_symmetry.space_group_name_H-M   'P 1'
#
loop_
_entity.id
_entity.type
_entity.pdbx_description
1 polymer ?
#
loop_
_entity_poly.entity_id
_entity_poly.type
_entity_poly.pdbx_seq_one_letter_code
_entity_poly.pdbx_strand_id
1 'polypeptide(L)'
;MTPQVVQFIENDQPSLQAGEYTITVSQTLVHSEIVSENTFSSTRTFYVEGDQFSLNPQTVYSVFPAASSKGSYANILPSIILKRSTLPWERSPTQPPWKEKALADASAKSPNSKAPWLALLLFHEDEVLQPKVVTLDELSPPPQASPTQTKEDPVSLLQIPTELLKKLLPSAPDLKLLSHVRKGTHEDGSKIELSVVIGNRLPKPGINTVHLVSLEHFFCLNVEPKFS
;
A
#
# COMPACT_ATOMS: atom_id res chain seq x y z
N MET A 1 7.80 26.17 -5.25
CA MET A 1 8.00 26.25 -6.71
C MET A 1 6.94 25.40 -7.39
N THR A 2 6.19 25.95 -8.33
CA THR A 2 5.12 25.23 -9.04
C THR A 2 5.74 24.47 -10.22
N PRO A 3 5.38 23.20 -10.46
CA PRO A 3 5.89 22.47 -11.63
C PRO A 3 5.34 23.06 -12.93
N GLN A 4 6.18 23.12 -13.96
CA GLN A 4 5.85 23.65 -15.29
C GLN A 4 5.01 22.67 -16.12
N VAL A 5 5.22 21.36 -15.88
CA VAL A 5 4.44 20.27 -16.47
C VAL A 5 4.01 19.34 -15.35
N VAL A 6 2.72 18.95 -15.37
CA VAL A 6 2.15 17.95 -14.46
C VAL A 6 1.63 16.78 -15.29
N GLN A 7 2.02 15.57 -14.90
CA GLN A 7 1.53 14.33 -15.47
C GLN A 7 0.85 13.50 -14.38
N PHE A 8 -0.23 12.83 -14.76
CA PHE A 8 -0.96 11.90 -13.91
C PHE A 8 -0.75 10.49 -14.44
N ILE A 9 -0.35 9.58 -13.56
CA ILE A 9 -0.11 8.18 -13.88
C ILE A 9 -0.97 7.35 -12.94
N GLU A 10 -1.60 6.30 -13.46
CA GLU A 10 -2.54 5.48 -12.70
C GLU A 10 -1.88 4.80 -11.49
N ASN A 11 -0.65 4.30 -11.64
CA ASN A 11 0.07 3.58 -10.60
C ASN A 11 1.58 3.62 -10.85
N ASP A 12 2.35 3.44 -9.77
CA ASP A 12 3.80 3.30 -9.81
C ASP A 12 4.20 2.09 -8.97
N GLN A 13 4.60 1.01 -9.63
CA GLN A 13 5.00 -0.22 -8.96
C GLN A 13 6.48 -0.16 -8.61
N PRO A 14 6.89 -0.55 -7.39
CA PRO A 14 8.30 -0.62 -7.06
C PRO A 14 8.99 -1.67 -7.95
N SER A 15 10.23 -1.39 -8.34
CA SER A 15 11.01 -2.31 -9.18
C SER A 15 11.28 -3.66 -8.48
N LEU A 16 11.27 -3.65 -7.15
CA LEU A 16 11.40 -4.83 -6.31
C LEU A 16 10.40 -4.73 -5.16
N GLN A 17 9.51 -5.71 -5.04
CA GLN A 17 8.46 -5.75 -4.00
C GLN A 17 9.08 -6.09 -2.64
N ALA A 18 8.44 -5.71 -1.54
CA ALA A 18 8.88 -6.13 -0.21
C ALA A 18 8.81 -7.66 -0.07
N GLY A 19 9.83 -8.28 0.50
CA GLY A 19 9.91 -9.74 0.62
C GLY A 19 11.33 -10.30 0.62
N GLU A 20 11.41 -11.62 0.72
CA GLU A 20 12.67 -12.37 0.73
C GLU A 20 13.10 -12.73 -0.69
N TYR A 21 14.38 -12.45 -1.01
CA TYR A 21 14.97 -12.72 -2.31
C TYR A 21 16.26 -13.50 -2.17
N THR A 22 16.52 -14.35 -3.17
CA THR A 22 17.74 -15.17 -3.24
C THR A 22 18.51 -14.81 -4.51
N ILE A 23 19.74 -14.33 -4.34
CA ILE A 23 20.69 -14.11 -5.43
C ILE A 23 21.59 -15.34 -5.53
N THR A 24 21.68 -15.91 -6.73
CA THR A 24 22.64 -16.96 -7.06
C THR A 24 23.61 -16.43 -8.11
N VAL A 25 24.90 -16.40 -7.78
CA VAL A 25 25.98 -16.03 -8.70
C VAL A 25 26.62 -17.31 -9.18
N SER A 26 26.57 -17.56 -10.49
CA SER A 26 27.27 -18.69 -11.11
C SER A 26 28.36 -18.19 -12.04
N GLN A 27 29.55 -18.76 -11.92
CA GLN A 27 30.72 -18.43 -12.71
C GLN A 27 31.24 -19.69 -13.39
N THR A 28 31.35 -19.68 -14.71
CA THR A 28 31.95 -20.77 -15.48
C THR A 28 33.29 -20.32 -16.04
N LEU A 29 34.36 -21.03 -15.71
CA LEU A 29 35.71 -20.81 -16.24
C LEU A 29 35.90 -21.61 -17.52
N VAL A 30 36.44 -20.99 -18.58
CA VAL A 30 36.75 -21.68 -19.83
C VAL A 30 38.23 -21.49 -20.13
N HIS A 31 38.98 -22.59 -20.07
CA HIS A 31 40.40 -22.63 -20.42
C HIS A 31 40.76 -24.01 -20.96
N SER A 32 41.74 -24.09 -21.86
CA SER A 32 42.14 -25.33 -22.52
C SER A 32 42.61 -26.43 -21.56
N GLU A 33 43.11 -26.04 -20.38
CA GLU A 33 43.59 -26.97 -19.35
C GLU A 33 42.51 -27.34 -18.31
N ILE A 34 41.35 -26.68 -18.33
CA ILE A 34 40.25 -26.95 -17.41
C ILE A 34 39.22 -27.83 -18.11
N VAL A 35 39.27 -29.14 -17.83
CA VAL A 35 38.49 -30.17 -18.53
C VAL A 35 37.24 -30.61 -17.74
N SER A 36 37.17 -30.31 -16.43
CA SER A 36 36.04 -30.66 -15.55
C SER A 36 35.93 -29.69 -14.37
N GLU A 37 34.74 -29.62 -13.73
CA GLU A 37 34.44 -28.79 -12.55
C GLU A 37 34.78 -27.30 -12.71
N ASN A 38 34.34 -26.72 -13.81
CA ASN A 38 34.65 -25.35 -14.16
C ASN A 38 33.57 -24.34 -13.75
N THR A 39 32.48 -24.79 -13.12
CA THR A 39 31.36 -23.93 -12.73
C THR A 39 31.29 -23.82 -11.21
N PHE A 40 31.38 -22.59 -10.72
CA PHE A 40 31.29 -22.23 -9.31
C PHE A 40 29.97 -21.51 -9.09
N SER A 41 29.31 -21.75 -7.97
CA SER A 41 28.07 -21.05 -7.62
C SER A 41 28.07 -20.62 -6.16
N SER A 42 27.54 -19.44 -5.89
CA SER A 42 27.34 -18.92 -4.54
C SER A 42 25.95 -18.31 -4.42
N THR A 43 25.27 -18.59 -3.32
CA THR A 43 23.90 -18.13 -3.07
C THR A 43 23.85 -17.29 -1.81
N ARG A 44 23.10 -16.18 -1.87
CA ARG A 44 22.84 -15.27 -0.77
C ARG A 44 21.36 -14.91 -0.71
N THR A 45 20.82 -14.87 0.49
CA THR A 45 19.44 -14.44 0.75
C THR A 45 19.46 -13.05 1.38
N PHE A 46 18.56 -12.18 0.95
CA PHE A 46 18.36 -10.85 1.53
C PHE A 46 16.86 -10.52 1.56
N TYR A 47 16.49 -9.56 2.39
CA TYR A 47 15.10 -9.11 2.54
C TYR A 47 14.96 -7.65 2.12
N VAL A 48 13.93 -7.37 1.32
CA VAL A 48 13.52 -6.01 0.93
C VAL A 48 12.44 -5.56 1.90
N GLU A 49 12.77 -4.55 2.70
CA GLU A 49 11.86 -3.99 3.69
C GLU A 49 10.84 -3.04 3.05
N GLY A 50 9.61 -3.04 3.58
CA GLY A 50 8.55 -2.11 3.18
C GLY A 50 7.60 -1.85 4.35
N ASP A 51 7.08 -0.63 4.42
CA ASP A 51 6.16 -0.20 5.48
C ASP A 51 4.93 -1.14 5.52
N GLN A 52 4.49 -1.54 6.72
CA GLN A 52 3.40 -2.52 6.89
C GLN A 52 2.40 -2.12 7.98
N PHE A 53 2.86 -1.95 9.22
CA PHE A 53 2.01 -1.65 10.39
C PHE A 53 2.23 -0.26 10.97
N SER A 54 3.30 0.40 10.54
CA SER A 54 3.62 1.77 10.89
C SER A 54 4.03 2.51 9.61
N LEU A 55 3.74 3.80 9.58
CA LEU A 55 4.17 4.69 8.52
C LEU A 55 4.86 5.90 9.15
N ASN A 56 6.06 6.22 8.71
CA ASN A 56 6.76 7.41 9.17
C ASN A 56 5.95 8.66 8.78
N PRO A 57 5.55 9.53 9.73
CA PRO A 57 4.81 10.75 9.43
C PRO A 57 5.53 11.67 8.43
N GLN A 58 6.86 11.60 8.34
CA GLN A 58 7.66 12.36 7.38
C GLN A 58 7.43 11.94 5.92
N THR A 59 6.84 10.77 5.68
CA THR A 59 6.43 10.31 4.35
C THR A 59 5.21 11.08 3.84
N VAL A 60 4.45 11.73 4.71
CA VAL A 60 3.32 12.59 4.31
C VAL A 60 3.86 13.90 3.73
N TYR A 61 3.44 14.21 2.52
CA TYR A 61 3.73 15.50 1.86
C TYR A 61 2.68 16.55 2.25
N SER A 62 1.39 16.20 2.16
CA SER A 62 0.29 17.07 2.57
C SER A 62 -0.99 16.28 2.81
N VAL A 63 -1.88 16.84 3.63
CA VAL A 63 -3.23 16.31 3.86
C VAL A 63 -4.26 17.40 3.53
N PHE A 64 -5.40 16.99 2.99
CA PHE A 64 -6.53 17.87 2.77
C PHE A 64 -7.86 17.17 3.09
N PRO A 65 -8.75 17.76 3.89
CA PRO A 65 -8.56 18.97 4.70
C PRO A 65 -7.42 18.86 5.72
N ALA A 66 -6.90 20.00 6.17
CA ALA A 66 -5.87 20.01 7.21
C ALA A 66 -6.44 19.45 8.53
N ALA A 67 -5.60 18.79 9.31
CA ALA A 67 -5.97 18.24 10.61
C ALA A 67 -6.57 19.33 11.52
N SER A 68 -7.68 19.00 12.18
CA SER A 68 -8.40 19.91 13.09
C SER A 68 -8.84 21.24 12.46
N SER A 69 -8.92 21.32 11.13
CA SER A 69 -9.42 22.51 10.44
C SER A 69 -10.95 22.59 10.44
N LYS A 70 -11.49 23.81 10.39
CA LYS A 70 -12.91 24.10 10.27
C LYS A 70 -13.17 24.81 8.95
N GLY A 71 -14.14 24.33 8.16
CA GLY A 71 -14.44 24.89 6.85
C GLY A 71 -15.60 24.19 6.16
N SER A 72 -16.01 24.73 5.02
CA SER A 72 -17.03 24.11 4.16
C SER A 72 -16.39 23.02 3.30
N TYR A 73 -16.25 21.82 3.88
CA TYR A 73 -15.68 20.65 3.20
C TYR A 73 -16.74 19.70 2.65
N ALA A 74 -18.03 20.00 2.80
CA ALA A 74 -19.16 19.12 2.44
C ALA A 74 -19.11 18.56 1.00
N ASN A 75 -18.49 19.30 0.08
CA ASN A 75 -18.38 18.94 -1.34
C ASN A 75 -16.96 18.51 -1.75
N ILE A 76 -16.08 18.19 -0.80
CA ILE A 76 -14.69 17.83 -1.08
C ILE A 76 -14.38 16.45 -0.51
N LEU A 77 -13.85 15.57 -1.36
CA LEU A 77 -13.31 14.29 -0.92
C LEU A 77 -11.98 14.52 -0.21
N PRO A 78 -11.77 13.92 0.98
CA PRO A 78 -10.50 14.01 1.67
C PRO A 78 -9.40 13.34 0.84
N SER A 79 -8.18 13.86 0.93
CA SER A 79 -7.01 13.32 0.23
C SER A 79 -5.75 13.46 1.08
N ILE A 80 -4.81 12.55 0.83
CA ILE A 80 -3.45 12.58 1.37
C ILE A 80 -2.47 12.44 0.21
N ILE A 81 -1.39 13.21 0.27
CA ILE A 81 -0.29 13.15 -0.68
C ILE A 81 0.94 12.62 0.08
N LEU A 82 1.59 11.62 -0.50
CA LEU A 82 2.76 10.94 0.07
C LEU A 82 3.98 11.22 -0.81
N LYS A 83 5.15 11.34 -0.16
CA LYS A 83 6.43 11.62 -0.81
C LYS A 83 6.98 10.45 -1.63
N ARG A 84 6.61 9.21 -1.26
CA ARG A 84 7.02 8.00 -1.97
C ARG A 84 5.90 7.61 -2.94
N SER A 85 6.14 7.76 -4.24
CA SER A 85 5.17 7.49 -5.30
C SER A 85 4.73 6.02 -5.33
N THR A 86 5.63 5.09 -5.00
CA THR A 86 5.34 3.65 -5.02
C THR A 86 4.55 3.16 -3.80
N LEU A 87 4.47 3.94 -2.72
CA LEU A 87 3.99 3.46 -1.42
C LEU A 87 2.59 2.81 -1.48
N PRO A 88 1.57 3.38 -2.16
CA PRO A 88 0.26 2.73 -2.25
C PRO A 88 0.26 1.40 -3.01
N TRP A 89 1.32 1.06 -3.75
CA TRP A 89 1.44 -0.15 -4.58
C TRP A 89 2.59 -1.08 -4.14
N GLU A 90 3.18 -0.86 -2.96
CA GLU A 90 4.22 -1.72 -2.38
C GLU A 90 3.69 -3.02 -1.77
N ARG A 91 2.38 -3.10 -1.54
CA ARG A 91 1.68 -4.30 -1.05
C ARG A 91 0.37 -4.50 -1.80
N SER A 92 -0.28 -5.65 -1.58
CA SER A 92 -1.48 -6.07 -2.30
C SER A 92 -2.68 -6.23 -1.39
N PRO A 93 -3.86 -5.71 -1.76
CA PRO A 93 -5.07 -5.91 -0.98
C PRO A 93 -5.79 -7.24 -1.31
N THR A 94 -5.40 -7.94 -2.39
CA THR A 94 -6.12 -9.11 -2.91
C THR A 94 -5.39 -10.44 -2.86
N GLN A 95 -4.08 -10.49 -2.54
CA GLN A 95 -3.38 -11.75 -2.21
C GLN A 95 -1.94 -11.53 -1.70
N PRO A 96 -1.44 -12.37 -0.79
CA PRO A 96 -0.02 -12.40 -0.44
C PRO A 96 0.80 -12.99 -1.60
N PRO A 97 1.96 -12.40 -1.94
CA PRO A 97 2.80 -12.89 -3.02
C PRO A 97 3.24 -14.36 -2.84
N TRP A 98 3.35 -14.84 -1.60
CA TRP A 98 3.77 -16.22 -1.30
C TRP A 98 2.71 -17.31 -1.52
N LYS A 99 1.43 -16.94 -1.79
CA LYS A 99 0.39 -17.89 -2.23
C LYS A 99 0.36 -18.10 -3.75
N GLU A 100 1.21 -17.42 -4.53
CA GLU A 100 1.26 -17.54 -6.00
C GLU A 100 1.71 -18.90 -6.53
N LYS A 101 2.24 -19.82 -5.70
CA LYS A 101 2.68 -21.13 -6.19
C LYS A 101 1.56 -21.99 -6.81
N ALA A 102 0.30 -21.57 -6.72
CA ALA A 102 -0.85 -22.24 -7.34
C ALA A 102 -1.51 -21.49 -8.53
N LEU A 103 -1.13 -20.25 -8.86
CA LEU A 103 -1.84 -19.43 -9.87
C LEU A 103 -0.91 -18.59 -10.78
N ALA A 104 0.29 -19.10 -11.08
CA ALA A 104 1.24 -18.46 -11.99
C ALA A 104 0.69 -18.16 -13.41
N ASP A 105 -0.44 -18.75 -13.79
CA ASP A 105 -1.08 -18.53 -15.10
C ASP A 105 -2.14 -17.40 -15.12
N ALA A 106 -2.46 -16.80 -13.96
CA ALA A 106 -3.59 -15.85 -13.84
C ALA A 106 -3.22 -14.46 -13.26
N SER A 107 -2.02 -14.27 -12.72
CA SER A 107 -1.63 -13.00 -12.06
C SER A 107 -1.61 -11.80 -13.02
N ALA A 108 -1.41 -12.03 -14.32
CA ALA A 108 -1.51 -10.99 -15.36
C ALA A 108 -2.95 -10.60 -15.74
N LYS A 109 -3.98 -11.33 -15.27
CA LYS A 109 -5.40 -11.13 -15.65
C LYS A 109 -6.35 -10.96 -14.47
N SER A 110 -5.86 -10.85 -13.23
CA SER A 110 -6.75 -10.47 -12.13
C SER A 110 -7.13 -8.99 -12.28
N PRO A 111 -8.43 -8.63 -12.31
CA PRO A 111 -8.88 -7.25 -12.39
C PRO A 111 -8.41 -6.39 -11.21
N ASN A 112 -7.73 -6.97 -10.21
CA ASN A 112 -7.28 -6.29 -8.99
C ASN A 112 -5.75 -6.20 -8.84
N SER A 113 -4.94 -6.71 -9.79
CA SER A 113 -3.45 -6.78 -9.74
C SER A 113 -2.70 -5.44 -9.52
N LYS A 114 -3.41 -4.30 -9.53
CA LYS A 114 -2.85 -2.94 -9.37
C LYS A 114 -3.62 -2.07 -8.38
N ALA A 115 -4.52 -2.66 -7.60
CA ALA A 115 -5.25 -1.92 -6.59
C ALA A 115 -4.28 -1.50 -5.46
N PRO A 116 -4.32 -0.24 -5.00
CA PRO A 116 -3.49 0.18 -3.89
C PRO A 116 -3.89 -0.54 -2.59
N TRP A 117 -2.91 -0.84 -1.73
CA TRP A 117 -3.18 -1.40 -0.41
C TRP A 117 -3.54 -0.35 0.64
N LEU A 118 -3.46 0.93 0.31
CA LEU A 118 -3.82 2.04 1.18
C LEU A 118 -5.15 2.67 0.75
N ALA A 119 -6.00 2.99 1.72
CA ALA A 119 -7.27 3.69 1.48
C ALA A 119 -7.52 4.76 2.54
N LEU A 120 -8.27 5.80 2.18
CA LEU A 120 -8.78 6.79 3.13
C LEU A 120 -10.23 6.45 3.50
N LEU A 121 -10.47 6.15 4.77
CA LEU A 121 -11.81 5.96 5.31
C LEU A 121 -12.24 7.18 6.12
N LEU A 122 -13.42 7.69 5.81
CA LEU A 122 -14.03 8.86 6.44
C LEU A 122 -15.19 8.43 7.35
N PHE A 123 -15.09 8.80 8.62
CA PHE A 123 -16.07 8.57 9.67
C PHE A 123 -16.68 9.89 10.12
N HIS A 124 -18.00 9.92 10.27
CA HIS A 124 -18.70 11.03 10.93
C HIS A 124 -18.73 10.82 12.45
N GLU A 125 -19.04 11.85 13.23
CA GLU A 125 -19.02 11.83 14.70
C GLU A 125 -19.89 10.73 15.32
N ASP A 126 -20.99 10.37 14.66
CA ASP A 126 -21.89 9.27 15.07
C ASP A 126 -21.35 7.87 14.72
N GLU A 127 -20.27 7.79 13.95
CA GLU A 127 -19.64 6.57 13.44
C GLU A 127 -18.19 6.41 13.96
N VAL A 128 -17.76 7.26 14.92
CA VAL A 128 -16.36 7.32 15.36
C VAL A 128 -15.94 6.03 16.05
N LEU A 129 -14.84 5.50 15.54
CA LEU A 129 -14.13 4.37 16.10
C LEU A 129 -12.74 4.84 16.50
N GLN A 130 -12.33 4.57 17.74
CA GLN A 130 -10.98 4.91 18.16
C GLN A 130 -10.02 3.75 17.84
N PRO A 131 -8.86 4.03 17.22
CA PRO A 131 -7.83 3.02 17.05
C PRO A 131 -7.41 2.45 18.40
N LYS A 132 -7.35 1.12 18.49
CA LYS A 132 -6.79 0.40 19.63
C LYS A 132 -5.38 -0.04 19.30
N VAL A 133 -4.44 0.14 20.22
CA VAL A 133 -3.10 -0.44 20.09
C VAL A 133 -3.14 -1.90 20.54
N VAL A 134 -2.71 -2.80 19.65
CA VAL A 134 -2.58 -4.25 19.88
C VAL A 134 -1.17 -4.68 19.46
N THR A 135 -0.77 -5.90 19.82
CA THR A 135 0.50 -6.47 19.35
C THR A 135 0.33 -7.20 18.01
N LEU A 136 1.42 -7.43 17.27
CA LEU A 136 1.38 -8.18 16.01
C LEU A 136 0.82 -9.60 16.17
N ASP A 137 1.07 -10.25 17.30
CA ASP A 137 0.58 -11.62 17.59
C ASP A 137 -0.95 -11.68 17.75
N GLU A 138 -1.60 -10.55 18.04
CA GLU A 138 -3.06 -10.45 18.18
C GLU A 138 -3.80 -10.30 16.84
N LEU A 139 -3.08 -10.08 15.72
CA LEU A 139 -3.70 -9.86 14.41
C LEU A 139 -4.20 -11.16 13.79
N SER A 140 -5.37 -11.10 13.18
CA SER A 140 -5.97 -12.19 12.41
C SER A 140 -6.43 -11.69 11.04
N PRO A 141 -5.91 -12.24 9.92
CA PRO A 141 -4.91 -13.30 9.84
C PRO A 141 -3.52 -12.83 10.34
N PRO A 142 -2.63 -13.74 10.75
CA PRO A 142 -1.29 -13.36 11.15
C PRO A 142 -0.55 -12.69 9.98
N PRO A 143 0.25 -11.65 10.27
CA PRO A 143 0.97 -10.91 9.24
C PRO A 143 2.09 -11.74 8.63
N GLN A 144 2.54 -11.34 7.43
CA GLN A 144 3.76 -11.92 6.86
C GLN A 144 4.95 -11.53 7.72
N ALA A 145 5.74 -12.51 8.14
CA ALA A 145 6.95 -12.26 8.92
C ALA A 145 7.94 -11.40 8.12
N SER A 146 8.48 -10.38 8.76
CA SER A 146 9.66 -9.66 8.31
C SER A 146 10.76 -9.83 9.35
N PRO A 147 12.04 -9.88 8.94
CA PRO A 147 13.16 -10.07 9.86
C PRO A 147 13.37 -8.89 10.82
N THR A 148 12.73 -7.74 10.55
CA THR A 148 12.83 -6.52 11.37
C THR A 148 11.68 -6.35 12.34
N GLN A 149 10.66 -7.23 12.32
CA GLN A 149 9.51 -7.17 13.21
C GLN A 149 9.55 -8.26 14.28
N THR A 150 9.03 -7.95 15.46
CA THR A 150 8.77 -8.92 16.54
C THR A 150 7.29 -9.00 16.87
N LYS A 151 6.88 -10.10 17.51
CA LYS A 151 5.48 -10.35 17.85
C LYS A 151 4.85 -9.28 18.75
N GLU A 152 5.68 -8.60 19.51
CA GLU A 152 5.34 -7.57 20.49
C GLU A 152 5.23 -6.18 19.88
N ASP A 153 5.56 -6.01 18.59
CA ASP A 153 5.50 -4.71 17.94
C ASP A 153 4.08 -4.13 17.98
N PRO A 154 3.92 -2.85 18.35
CA PRO A 154 2.61 -2.23 18.47
C PRO A 154 2.00 -1.92 17.11
N VAL A 155 0.71 -2.21 16.97
CA VAL A 155 -0.10 -1.96 15.78
C VAL A 155 -1.35 -1.19 16.16
N SER A 156 -1.67 -0.16 15.38
CA SER A 156 -2.95 0.55 15.51
C SER A 156 -4.04 -0.17 14.73
N LEU A 157 -4.96 -0.82 15.45
CA LEU A 157 -6.10 -1.54 14.90
C LEU A 157 -7.38 -0.70 14.97
N LEU A 158 -8.05 -0.54 13.83
CA LEU A 158 -9.36 0.10 13.75
C LEU A 158 -10.45 -0.98 13.60
N GLN A 159 -11.23 -1.21 14.66
CA GLN A 159 -12.32 -2.20 14.63
C GLN A 159 -13.61 -1.58 14.13
N ILE A 160 -14.07 -1.98 12.95
CA ILE A 160 -15.24 -1.40 12.27
C ILE A 160 -16.36 -2.45 12.19
N PRO A 161 -17.61 -2.13 12.60
CA PRO A 161 -18.75 -3.02 12.40
C PRO A 161 -18.92 -3.38 10.92
N THR A 162 -19.16 -4.66 10.62
CA THR A 162 -19.23 -5.18 9.25
C THR A 162 -20.19 -4.39 8.36
N GLU A 163 -21.36 -4.00 8.87
CA GLU A 163 -22.36 -3.25 8.12
C GLU A 163 -21.94 -1.81 7.81
N LEU A 164 -21.13 -1.19 8.67
CA LEU A 164 -20.52 0.10 8.39
C LEU A 164 -19.37 -0.06 7.41
N LEU A 165 -18.51 -1.07 7.60
CA LEU A 165 -17.37 -1.34 6.73
C LEU A 165 -17.80 -1.58 5.28
N LYS A 166 -18.86 -2.36 5.03
CA LYS A 166 -19.41 -2.57 3.68
C LYS A 166 -19.84 -1.29 2.98
N LYS A 167 -20.26 -0.26 3.73
CA LYS A 167 -20.66 1.05 3.19
C LYS A 167 -19.47 1.98 2.96
N LEU A 168 -18.42 1.84 3.76
CA LEU A 168 -17.24 2.70 3.73
C LEU A 168 -16.14 2.18 2.82
N LEU A 169 -16.03 0.86 2.66
CA LEU A 169 -14.92 0.25 1.95
C LEU A 169 -15.13 0.36 0.43
N PRO A 170 -14.18 0.94 -0.32
CA PRO A 170 -14.22 0.90 -1.78
C PRO A 170 -14.05 -0.53 -2.30
N SER A 171 -14.60 -0.84 -3.48
CA SER A 171 -14.27 -2.09 -4.16
C SER A 171 -12.83 -2.06 -4.67
N ALA A 172 -12.23 -3.23 -4.93
CA ALA A 172 -10.87 -3.29 -5.49
C ALA A 172 -10.71 -2.55 -6.85
N PRO A 173 -11.70 -2.57 -7.77
CA PRO A 173 -11.71 -1.68 -8.94
C PRO A 173 -11.76 -0.20 -8.57
N ASP A 174 -12.58 0.20 -7.60
CA ASP A 174 -12.69 1.62 -7.18
C ASP A 174 -11.38 2.12 -6.57
N LEU A 175 -10.66 1.28 -5.82
CA LEU A 175 -9.36 1.65 -5.24
C LEU A 175 -8.36 2.13 -6.29
N LYS A 176 -8.41 1.59 -7.51
CA LYS A 176 -7.57 2.04 -8.63
C LYS A 176 -7.89 3.47 -9.09
N LEU A 177 -9.12 3.92 -8.88
CA LEU A 177 -9.57 5.27 -9.20
C LEU A 177 -9.28 6.26 -8.06
N LEU A 178 -9.10 5.75 -6.84
CA LEU A 178 -8.87 6.54 -5.63
C LEU A 178 -7.40 6.79 -5.35
N SER A 179 -6.48 6.23 -6.12
CA SER A 179 -5.05 6.54 -6.03
C SER A 179 -4.43 6.78 -7.39
N HIS A 180 -3.47 7.70 -7.45
CA HIS A 180 -2.69 7.97 -8.65
C HIS A 180 -1.35 8.61 -8.29
N VAL A 181 -0.42 8.64 -9.24
CA VAL A 181 0.84 9.37 -9.13
C VAL A 181 0.74 10.70 -9.84
N ARG A 182 1.23 11.74 -9.18
CA ARG A 182 1.42 13.07 -9.74
C ARG A 182 2.93 13.29 -9.94
N LYS A 183 3.34 13.40 -11.20
CA LYS A 183 4.71 13.78 -11.58
C LYS A 183 4.74 15.24 -11.97
N GLY A 184 5.69 15.98 -11.40
CA GLY A 184 5.96 17.38 -11.72
C GLY A 184 7.40 17.55 -12.18
N THR A 185 7.62 18.46 -13.13
CA THR A 185 8.98 18.93 -13.47
C THR A 185 9.07 20.41 -13.15
N HIS A 186 10.05 20.80 -12.34
CA HIS A 186 10.33 22.19 -11.97
C HIS A 186 11.13 22.90 -13.08
N GLU A 187 11.20 24.24 -13.00
CA GLU A 187 11.90 25.07 -13.99
C GLU A 187 13.41 24.78 -14.07
N ASP A 188 14.01 24.29 -12.98
CA ASP A 188 15.41 23.86 -12.92
C ASP A 188 15.64 22.44 -13.47
N GLY A 189 14.59 21.78 -13.97
CA GLY A 189 14.61 20.41 -14.48
C GLY A 189 14.51 19.33 -13.40
N SER A 190 14.45 19.69 -12.11
CA SER A 190 14.23 18.71 -11.05
C SER A 190 12.83 18.10 -11.14
N LYS A 191 12.74 16.78 -10.87
CA LYS A 191 11.49 16.02 -10.94
C LYS A 191 10.98 15.74 -9.54
N ILE A 192 9.67 15.86 -9.36
CA ILE A 192 8.97 15.45 -8.14
C ILE A 192 7.92 14.41 -8.51
N GLU A 193 7.89 13.31 -7.78
CA GLU A 193 6.92 12.24 -7.96
C GLU A 193 6.25 11.97 -6.62
N LEU A 194 4.93 12.11 -6.58
CA LEU A 194 4.12 11.99 -5.37
C LEU A 194 2.97 11.03 -5.64
N SER A 195 2.57 10.24 -4.65
CA SER A 195 1.31 9.50 -4.75
C SER A 195 0.20 10.24 -4.03
N VAL A 196 -1.00 10.21 -4.59
CA VAL A 196 -2.22 10.78 -4.02
C VAL A 196 -3.16 9.64 -3.70
N VAL A 197 -3.74 9.65 -2.50
CA VAL A 197 -4.83 8.74 -2.10
C VAL A 197 -6.03 9.61 -1.72
N ILE A 198 -7.20 9.28 -2.25
CA ILE A 198 -8.45 10.03 -2.12
C ILE A 198 -9.49 9.14 -1.41
N GLY A 199 -10.32 9.75 -0.56
CA GLY A 199 -11.45 9.07 0.06
C GLY A 199 -12.58 8.82 -0.92
N ASN A 200 -13.44 7.85 -0.61
CA ASN A 200 -14.61 7.48 -1.44
C ASN A 200 -15.94 8.07 -0.95
N ARG A 201 -15.90 8.94 0.07
CA ARG A 201 -17.09 9.46 0.75
C ARG A 201 -16.94 10.94 1.06
N LEU A 202 -18.01 11.70 0.85
CA LEU A 202 -18.10 13.12 1.21
C LEU A 202 -18.36 13.29 2.72
N PRO A 203 -17.79 14.33 3.35
CA PRO A 203 -18.05 14.65 4.75
C PRO A 203 -19.47 15.15 4.97
N LYS A 204 -20.02 14.82 6.14
CA LYS A 204 -21.32 15.30 6.60
C LYS A 204 -21.13 16.53 7.50
N PRO A 205 -22.17 17.36 7.72
CA PRO A 205 -22.14 18.38 8.77
C PRO A 205 -21.77 17.77 10.13
N GLY A 206 -20.87 18.42 10.88
CA GLY A 206 -20.37 17.92 12.17
C GLY A 206 -18.88 17.57 12.11
N ILE A 207 -18.41 16.81 13.11
CA ILE A 207 -17.02 16.35 13.16
C ILE A 207 -16.85 15.16 12.21
N ASN A 208 -15.80 15.19 11.39
CA ASN A 208 -15.42 14.08 10.53
C ASN A 208 -13.95 13.71 10.80
N THR A 209 -13.68 12.41 10.90
CA THR A 209 -12.35 11.85 11.12
C THR A 209 -11.96 11.01 9.91
N VAL A 210 -10.75 11.22 9.38
CA VAL A 210 -10.22 10.47 8.25
C VAL A 210 -9.06 9.61 8.74
N HIS A 211 -9.09 8.32 8.42
CA HIS A 211 -7.99 7.39 8.69
C HIS A 211 -7.41 6.88 7.38
N LEU A 212 -6.08 6.92 7.26
CA LEU A 212 -5.35 6.13 6.27
C LEU A 212 -5.24 4.70 6.81
N VAL A 213 -5.82 3.75 6.10
CA VAL A 213 -5.89 2.35 6.53
C VAL A 213 -5.14 1.44 5.56
N SER A 214 -4.47 0.44 6.12
CA SER A 214 -3.95 -0.70 5.36
C SER A 214 -5.09 -1.66 5.04
N LEU A 215 -5.18 -2.05 3.77
CA LEU A 215 -6.06 -3.09 3.24
C LEU A 215 -5.27 -4.32 2.79
N GLU A 216 -4.03 -4.49 3.26
CA GLU A 216 -3.19 -5.65 2.92
C GLU A 216 -3.97 -6.96 3.14
N HIS A 217 -4.10 -7.76 2.08
CA HIS A 217 -4.86 -9.03 2.05
C HIS A 217 -6.35 -8.96 2.43
N PHE A 218 -6.91 -7.76 2.59
CA PHE A 218 -8.27 -7.59 3.11
C PHE A 218 -9.33 -8.29 2.24
N PHE A 219 -9.25 -8.20 0.91
CA PHE A 219 -10.24 -8.80 0.02
C PHE A 219 -10.05 -10.32 -0.17
N CYS A 220 -9.00 -10.92 0.41
CA CYS A 220 -8.84 -12.38 0.45
C CYS A 220 -9.61 -13.02 1.59
N LEU A 221 -9.85 -12.24 2.65
CA LEU A 221 -10.75 -12.61 3.72
C LEU A 221 -12.12 -12.56 3.06
N ASN A 222 -12.92 -13.62 3.14
CA ASN A 222 -14.25 -13.74 2.51
C ASN A 222 -15.29 -12.73 3.06
N VAL A 223 -14.96 -11.45 3.05
CA VAL A 223 -15.78 -10.29 3.40
C VAL A 223 -16.18 -9.63 2.09
N GLU A 224 -16.65 -10.42 1.11
CA GLU A 224 -17.33 -9.82 -0.03
C GLU A 224 -18.69 -9.30 0.43
N PRO A 225 -19.02 -8.02 0.21
CA PRO A 225 -20.41 -7.60 0.25
C PRO A 225 -21.12 -8.29 -0.91
N LYS A 226 -21.90 -9.33 -0.61
CA LYS A 226 -22.90 -9.83 -1.54
C LYS A 226 -23.93 -8.73 -1.75
N PHE A 227 -23.77 -7.94 -2.81
CA PHE A 227 -24.84 -7.11 -3.33
C PHE A 227 -25.91 -8.07 -3.91
N SER A 228 -27.08 -8.09 -3.27
CA SER A 228 -28.32 -8.69 -3.79
C SER A 228 -29.29 -7.57 -4.09
#